data_AF-A0A8I0FBC6-F1
#
_entry.id   AF-A0A8I0FBC6-F1
#
_cell.length_a   1.000
_cell.length_b   1.000
_cell.length_c   1.000
_cell.angle_alpha   90.00
_cell.angle_beta   90.00
_cell.angle_gamma   90.00
#
_symmetry.space_group_name_H-M   'P 1'
#
loop_
_entity.id
_entity.type
_entity.pdbx_description
1 polymer ?
#
loop_
_entity_poly.entity_id
_entity_poly.type
_entity_poly.pdbx_seq_one_letter_code
_entity_poly.pdbx_strand_id
1 'polypeptide(L)'
;MPTIVQTNPTLADVAHNIGTNSKVGAIIEVLNKRQDLLDDAVVLEANSGTHNKTSVRSGLPKGTWRKLNYGVQPEKTSRVQVSDSTGQLTSYSEVDKTLYDLQ
;
A
#
# COMPACT_ATOMS: atom_id res chain seq x y z
N MET A 1 -17.29 35.16 8.66
CA MET A 1 -16.98 34.86 7.25
C MET A 1 -16.66 33.37 7.18
N PRO A 2 -17.34 32.58 6.33
CA PRO A 2 -17.00 31.17 6.18
C PRO A 2 -15.70 31.08 5.38
N THR A 3 -14.66 30.51 5.98
CA THR A 3 -13.35 30.33 5.35
C THR A 3 -13.42 29.09 4.47
N ILE A 4 -13.31 29.26 3.15
CA ILE A 4 -13.14 28.13 2.24
C ILE A 4 -11.71 27.61 2.43
N VAL A 5 -11.56 26.31 2.71
CA VAL A 5 -10.25 25.66 2.76
C VAL A 5 -9.72 25.56 1.34
N GLN A 6 -8.60 26.20 1.06
CA GLN A 6 -7.99 26.27 -0.27
C GLN A 6 -7.00 25.10 -0.43
N THR A 7 -7.27 24.20 -1.36
CA THR A 7 -6.49 22.96 -1.58
C THR A 7 -5.49 23.05 -2.73
N ASN A 8 -5.67 24.03 -3.62
CA ASN A 8 -4.86 24.19 -4.83
C ASN A 8 -3.85 25.32 -4.63
N PRO A 9 -2.63 25.21 -5.21
CA PRO A 9 -1.60 26.22 -5.05
C PRO A 9 -2.05 27.56 -5.63
N THR A 10 -1.74 28.61 -4.91
CA THR A 10 -2.12 29.99 -5.24
C THR A 10 -0.92 30.80 -5.69
N LEU A 11 -1.18 31.98 -6.27
CA LEU A 11 -0.12 32.91 -6.64
C LEU A 11 0.71 33.35 -5.42
N ALA A 12 0.11 33.40 -4.23
CA ALA A 12 0.80 33.69 -2.99
C ALA A 12 1.77 32.56 -2.59
N ASP A 13 1.38 31.30 -2.80
CA ASP A 13 2.25 30.14 -2.55
C ASP A 13 3.44 30.14 -3.52
N VAL A 14 3.21 30.45 -4.79
CA VAL A 14 4.29 30.56 -5.79
C VAL A 14 5.24 31.71 -5.46
N ALA A 15 4.72 32.89 -5.11
CA ALA A 15 5.54 34.03 -4.72
C ALA A 15 6.37 33.77 -3.46
N HIS A 16 5.87 32.97 -2.52
CA HIS A 16 6.62 32.56 -1.33
C HIS A 16 7.76 31.57 -1.66
N ASN A 17 7.57 30.73 -2.68
CA ASN A 17 8.54 29.73 -3.11
C ASN A 17 9.62 30.27 -4.07
N ILE A 18 9.40 31.43 -4.69
CA ILE A 18 10.38 32.10 -5.54
C ILE A 18 11.38 32.85 -4.65
N GLY A 19 12.65 32.40 -4.66
CA GLY A 19 13.73 33.06 -3.95
C GLY A 19 14.17 34.37 -4.62
N THR A 20 15.11 35.09 -3.98
CA THR A 20 15.60 36.43 -4.37
C THR A 20 16.22 36.53 -5.78
N ASN A 21 16.35 35.42 -6.51
CA ASN A 21 17.01 35.34 -7.82
C ASN A 21 16.09 34.81 -8.94
N SER A 22 14.76 34.98 -8.80
CA SER A 22 13.77 34.45 -9.77
C SER A 22 13.93 32.96 -10.03
N LYS A 23 14.42 32.22 -9.03
CA LYS A 23 14.58 30.77 -9.03
C LYS A 23 13.91 30.23 -7.79
N VAL A 24 13.29 29.06 -7.90
CA VAL A 24 12.72 28.34 -6.75
C VAL A 24 13.79 28.18 -5.67
N GLY A 25 13.49 28.68 -4.47
CA GLY A 25 14.42 28.65 -3.34
C GLY A 25 14.70 27.23 -2.86
N ALA A 26 15.85 27.00 -2.22
CA ALA A 26 16.11 25.74 -1.53
C ALA A 26 15.17 25.63 -0.32
N ILE A 27 14.19 24.73 -0.39
CA ILE A 27 13.25 24.45 0.70
C ILE A 27 13.88 23.39 1.61
N ILE A 28 14.04 23.71 2.90
CA ILE A 28 14.51 22.75 3.90
C ILE A 28 13.30 21.90 4.32
N GLU A 29 13.24 20.65 3.85
CA GLU A 29 12.14 19.73 4.13
C GLU A 29 12.25 19.08 5.53
N VAL A 30 11.96 19.84 6.58
CA VAL A 30 12.01 19.35 7.98
C VAL A 30 10.93 18.30 8.27
N LEU A 31 9.85 18.29 7.49
CA LEU A 31 8.71 17.39 7.66
C LEU A 31 8.87 16.06 6.90
N ASN A 32 9.87 15.93 6.03
CA ASN A 32 10.12 14.72 5.27
C ASN A 32 10.72 13.66 6.20
N LYS A 33 9.86 12.82 6.77
CA LYS A 33 10.27 11.64 7.54
C LYS A 33 10.63 10.54 6.57
N ARG A 34 11.92 10.25 6.42
CA ARG A 34 12.39 9.05 5.73
C ARG A 34 12.03 7.82 6.56
N GLN A 35 11.16 6.98 6.01
CA GLN A 35 10.84 5.66 6.56
C GLN A 35 11.33 4.60 5.58
N ASP A 36 12.42 3.91 5.93
CA ASP A 36 13.06 2.92 5.04
C ASP A 36 12.26 1.60 4.91
N LEU A 37 11.12 1.46 5.61
CA LEU A 37 10.24 0.29 5.53
C LEU A 37 9.74 0.05 4.10
N LEU A 38 9.47 1.11 3.34
CA LEU A 38 8.99 0.98 1.97
C LEU A 38 10.10 0.54 1.01
N ASP A 39 11.36 0.87 1.33
CA ASP A 39 12.53 0.50 0.53
C ASP A 39 12.94 -0.97 0.76
N ASP A 40 12.66 -1.51 1.95
CA ASP A 40 12.94 -2.92 2.32
C ASP A 40 11.74 -3.87 2.05
N ALA A 41 10.59 -3.34 1.67
CA ALA A 41 9.39 -4.15 1.45
C ALA A 41 9.52 -5.05 0.22
N VAL A 42 9.28 -6.35 0.39
CA VAL A 42 9.19 -7.30 -0.73
C VAL A 42 7.83 -7.15 -1.41
N VAL A 43 7.83 -6.73 -2.67
CA VAL A 43 6.63 -6.58 -3.48
C VAL A 43 6.43 -7.82 -4.36
N LEU A 44 5.23 -8.40 -4.30
CA LEU A 44 4.84 -9.59 -5.08
C LEU A 44 3.47 -9.36 -5.73
N GLU A 45 3.31 -9.83 -6.96
CA GLU A 45 2.04 -9.73 -7.68
C GLU A 45 0.97 -10.66 -7.08
N ALA A 46 -0.26 -10.17 -7.00
CA ALA A 46 -1.39 -10.93 -6.48
C ALA A 46 -1.81 -12.04 -7.46
N ASN A 47 -1.93 -13.27 -6.96
CA ASN A 47 -2.22 -14.45 -7.80
C ASN A 47 -3.66 -14.54 -8.34
N SER A 48 -4.61 -13.79 -7.78
CA SER A 48 -6.02 -13.81 -8.17
C SER A 48 -6.50 -12.42 -8.64
N GLY A 49 -5.58 -11.56 -9.08
CA GLY A 49 -5.85 -10.19 -9.52
C GLY A 49 -6.07 -9.23 -8.36
N THR A 50 -7.22 -9.32 -7.68
CA THR A 50 -7.57 -8.44 -6.54
C THR A 50 -7.14 -8.98 -5.18
N HIS A 51 -6.86 -10.29 -5.12
CA HIS A 51 -6.50 -10.98 -3.88
C HIS A 51 -5.25 -11.83 -4.06
N ASN A 52 -4.44 -11.93 -3.01
CA ASN A 52 -3.45 -12.99 -2.89
C ASN A 52 -4.02 -14.14 -2.06
N LYS A 53 -4.17 -15.31 -2.66
CA LYS A 53 -4.73 -16.50 -2.01
C LYS A 53 -3.61 -17.42 -1.56
N THR A 54 -3.55 -17.69 -0.26
CA THR A 54 -2.61 -18.65 0.32
C THR A 54 -3.38 -19.84 0.90
N SER A 55 -3.05 -21.04 0.44
CA SER A 55 -3.63 -22.28 0.97
C SER A 55 -2.79 -22.81 2.12
N VAL A 56 -3.34 -22.78 3.33
CA VAL A 56 -2.69 -23.28 4.55
C VAL A 56 -3.33 -24.60 4.97
N ARG A 57 -2.51 -25.56 5.41
CA ARG A 57 -3.00 -26.82 5.96
C ARG A 57 -3.49 -26.59 7.38
N SER A 58 -4.78 -26.85 7.67
CA SER A 58 -5.37 -26.61 8.99
C SER A 58 -5.38 -27.85 9.89
N GLY A 59 -5.18 -29.04 9.32
CA GLY A 59 -5.26 -30.28 10.08
C GLY A 59 -4.43 -31.40 9.48
N LEU A 60 -3.71 -32.10 10.35
CA LEU A 60 -2.99 -33.34 10.04
C LEU A 60 -3.86 -34.54 10.44
N PRO A 61 -3.76 -35.66 9.70
CA PRO A 61 -4.37 -36.91 10.13
C PRO A 61 -3.76 -37.35 11.46
N LYS A 62 -4.60 -37.85 12.37
CA LYS A 62 -4.21 -38.28 13.72
C LYS A 62 -3.71 -39.73 13.73
N GLY A 63 -4.16 -40.53 12.76
CA GLY A 63 -3.84 -41.95 12.68
C GLY A 63 -4.52 -42.75 13.79
N THR A 64 -4.71 -44.05 13.56
CA THR A 64 -5.30 -44.96 14.55
C THR A 64 -4.51 -46.26 14.65
N TRP A 65 -4.40 -46.80 15.86
CA TRP A 65 -3.80 -48.11 16.10
C TRP A 65 -4.74 -49.21 15.62
N ARG A 66 -4.23 -50.16 14.83
CA ARG A 66 -5.03 -51.26 14.26
C ARG A 66 -4.63 -52.62 14.84
N LYS A 67 -5.63 -53.49 15.03
CA LYS A 67 -5.42 -54.92 15.34
C LYS A 67 -5.17 -55.71 14.05
N LEU A 68 -4.53 -56.88 14.18
CA LEU A 68 -4.28 -57.80 13.07
C LEU A 68 -5.62 -58.25 12.45
N ASN A 69 -5.73 -58.18 11.12
CA ASN A 69 -6.93 -58.50 10.31
C ASN A 69 -8.13 -57.55 10.42
N TYR A 70 -7.99 -56.37 11.03
CA TYR A 70 -9.03 -55.32 11.02
C TYR A 70 -8.66 -54.13 10.11
N GLY A 71 -9.69 -53.53 9.51
CA GLY A 71 -9.59 -52.34 8.67
C GLY A 71 -9.28 -51.07 9.46
N VAL A 72 -8.77 -50.05 8.75
CA VAL A 72 -8.49 -48.71 9.29
C VAL A 72 -9.36 -47.70 8.55
N GLN A 73 -9.92 -46.73 9.27
CA GLN A 73 -10.69 -45.66 8.65
C GLN A 73 -9.76 -44.73 7.85
N PRO A 74 -10.12 -44.36 6.60
CA PRO A 74 -9.32 -43.43 5.82
C PRO A 74 -9.43 -42.02 6.40
N GLU A 75 -8.29 -41.41 6.70
CA GLU A 75 -8.21 -40.01 7.12
C GLU A 75 -7.67 -39.14 5.97
N LYS A 76 -8.08 -37.87 5.94
CA LYS A 76 -7.56 -36.88 4.98
C LYS A 76 -7.17 -35.59 5.69
N THR A 77 -6.19 -34.90 5.14
CA THR A 77 -5.79 -33.57 5.61
C THR A 77 -6.84 -32.52 5.27
N SER A 78 -7.03 -31.54 6.15
CA SER A 78 -7.85 -30.35 5.87
C SER A 78 -6.99 -29.17 5.48
N ARG A 79 -7.48 -28.36 4.53
CA ARG A 79 -6.84 -27.13 4.06
C ARG A 79 -7.84 -26.00 4.16
N VAL A 80 -7.36 -24.81 4.54
CA VAL A 80 -8.12 -23.57 4.57
C VAL A 80 -7.42 -22.58 3.64
N GLN A 81 -8.20 -21.80 2.91
CA GLN A 81 -7.68 -20.72 2.08
C GLN A 81 -7.82 -19.40 2.82
N VAL A 82 -6.73 -18.64 2.90
CA VAL A 82 -6.72 -17.27 3.42
C VAL A 82 -6.53 -16.34 2.22
N SER A 83 -7.31 -15.26 2.18
CA SER A 83 -7.26 -14.27 1.11
C SER A 83 -6.89 -12.90 1.65
N ASP A 84 -5.80 -12.35 1.13
CA ASP A 84 -5.38 -10.97 1.42
C ASP A 84 -5.87 -10.05 0.31
N SER A 85 -6.52 -8.94 0.65
CA SER A 85 -7.07 -7.95 -0.30
C SER A 85 -6.08 -6.82 -0.58
N THR A 86 -5.98 -6.42 -1.85
CA THR A 86 -5.16 -5.26 -2.27
C THR A 86 -6.01 -3.99 -2.34
N GLY A 87 -5.39 -2.80 -2.16
CA GLY A 87 -6.02 -1.50 -2.32
C GLY A 87 -5.15 -0.51 -3.09
N GLN A 88 -5.77 0.45 -3.77
CA GLN A 88 -5.08 1.52 -4.49
C GLN A 88 -5.18 2.83 -3.71
N LEU A 89 -4.04 3.49 -3.49
CA LEU A 89 -3.95 4.83 -2.91
C LEU A 89 -3.49 5.80 -4.00
N THR A 90 -4.37 6.71 -4.44
CA THR A 90 -4.06 7.73 -5.44
C THR A 90 -4.64 9.08 -5.04
N SER A 91 -3.91 10.16 -5.37
CA SER A 91 -4.36 11.54 -5.21
C SER A 91 -3.94 12.35 -6.42
N TYR A 92 -4.81 13.22 -6.92
CA TYR A 92 -4.47 14.16 -7.98
C TYR A 92 -3.85 15.42 -7.40
N SER A 93 -2.80 15.92 -8.05
CA SER A 93 -2.24 17.25 -7.79
C SER A 93 -2.59 18.13 -8.98
N GLU A 94 -3.52 19.06 -8.78
CA GLU A 94 -3.97 19.99 -9.81
C GLU A 94 -3.28 21.34 -9.63
N VAL A 95 -2.69 21.86 -10.71
CA VAL A 95 -2.03 23.16 -10.75
C VAL A 95 -2.52 23.92 -11.97
N ASP A 96 -2.74 25.21 -11.84
CA ASP A 96 -3.06 26.07 -12.98
C ASP A 96 -1.84 26.20 -13.89
N LYS A 97 -2.03 25.90 -15.18
CA LYS A 97 -0.96 25.98 -16.20
C LYS A 97 -0.35 27.39 -16.27
N THR A 98 -1.19 28.43 -16.25
CA THR A 98 -0.71 29.81 -16.34
C THR A 98 0.11 30.20 -15.12
N LEU A 99 -0.21 29.62 -13.96
CA LEU A 99 0.53 29.80 -12.71
C LEU A 99 1.87 29.04 -12.74
N TYR A 100 1.89 27.83 -13.31
CA TYR A 100 3.11 27.05 -13.48
C TYR A 100 4.09 27.71 -14.46
N ASP A 101 3.60 28.26 -15.58
CA ASP A 101 4.41 28.93 -16.60
C ASP A 101 5.06 30.25 -16.11
N LEU A 102 4.72 30.73 -14.90
CA LEU A 102 5.30 31.92 -14.27
C LEU A 102 6.57 31.64 -13.43
N GLN A 103 6.93 30.37 -13.20
CA GLN A 103 8.19 29.95 -12.54
C GLN A 103 9.35 29.83 -13.53
#